data_AF-A0A4S1E117-F1
#
_entry.id   AF-A0A4S1E117-F1
#
_cell.length_a   1.000
_cell.length_b   1.000
_cell.length_c   1.000
_cell.angle_alpha   90.00
_cell.angle_beta   90.00
_cell.angle_gamma   90.00
#
_symmetry.space_group_name_H-M   'P 1'
#
loop_
_entity.id
_entity.type
_entity.pdbx_description
1 polymer ?
#
loop_
_entity_poly.entity_id
_entity_poly.type
_entity_poly.pdbx_seq_one_letter_code
_entity_poly.pdbx_strand_id
1 'polypeptide(L)'
;MKDNDLYAKIDKKFIQAVDKIVGINKEIGIKPSNDSSIGKLIYPSNRSIISSVRGKSKHIPHTALINLAKEFNLDMNYFYYDGLELNYAPNTSEVNISAERNAVVNNGNNNTVFNAGKGNIKGINTAKKGSSNSVMAVDTMINNFTSKLDKEYADQFFVILHKIHEENNKVLGGLERLLIEKTTQMKAIAAEHKEDTKSLREELKEANERAFKAQESENEILKKYFSEFKRN
;
A
#
# COMPACT_ATOMS: atom_id res chain seq x y z
N MET A 1 19.13 30.70 2.83
CA MET A 1 19.09 29.61 1.84
C MET A 1 18.07 30.02 0.79
N LYS A 2 18.40 29.88 -0.50
CA LYS A 2 17.60 30.42 -1.61
C LYS A 2 16.15 29.89 -1.54
N ASP A 3 15.19 30.81 -1.60
CA ASP A 3 13.75 30.55 -1.71
C ASP A 3 13.47 29.76 -2.99
N ASN A 4 13.54 28.43 -2.90
CA ASN A 4 13.02 27.56 -3.94
C ASN A 4 11.56 27.26 -3.60
N ASP A 5 10.67 27.86 -4.36
CA ASP A 5 9.21 27.75 -4.21
C ASP A 5 8.74 26.28 -4.15
N LEU A 6 9.44 25.37 -4.83
CA LEU A 6 9.12 23.94 -4.80
C LEU A 6 9.39 23.32 -3.43
N TYR A 7 10.54 23.59 -2.81
CA TYR A 7 10.85 23.07 -1.48
C TYR A 7 9.91 23.67 -0.42
N ALA A 8 9.57 24.96 -0.56
CA ALA A 8 8.61 25.61 0.34
C ALA A 8 7.21 24.99 0.26
N LYS A 9 6.75 24.60 -0.94
CA LYS A 9 5.48 23.87 -1.12
C LYS A 9 5.51 22.50 -0.45
N ILE A 10 6.59 21.74 -0.63
CA ILE A 10 6.77 20.43 -0.01
C ILE A 10 6.78 20.56 1.51
N ASP A 11 7.54 21.51 2.06
CA ASP A 11 7.57 21.78 3.50
C ASP A 11 6.18 22.12 4.05
N LYS A 12 5.41 22.95 3.33
CA LYS A 12 4.04 23.30 3.73
C LYS A 12 3.14 22.06 3.78
N LYS A 13 3.19 21.21 2.76
CA LYS A 13 2.42 19.96 2.71
C LYS A 13 2.85 18.98 3.80
N PHE A 14 4.14 18.88 4.07
CA PHE A 14 4.68 18.10 5.17
C PHE A 14 4.11 18.55 6.52
N ILE A 15 4.13 19.86 6.80
CA ILE A 15 3.56 20.41 8.04
C ILE A 15 2.05 20.13 8.12
N GLN A 16 1.31 20.30 7.02
CA GLN A 16 -0.12 19.96 6.98
C GLN A 16 -0.38 18.48 7.29
N ALA A 17 0.47 17.58 6.78
CA ALA A 17 0.36 16.15 7.06
C ALA A 17 0.59 15.84 8.54
N VAL A 18 1.64 16.43 9.12
CA VAL A 18 1.94 16.28 10.55
C VAL A 18 0.81 16.82 11.40
N ASP A 19 0.27 18.00 11.10
CA ASP A 19 -0.82 18.62 11.85
C ASP A 19 -2.09 17.74 11.81
N LYS A 20 -2.42 17.16 10.65
CA LYS A 20 -3.55 16.25 10.50
C LYS A 20 -3.36 14.96 11.28
N ILE A 21 -2.16 14.35 11.23
CA ILE A 21 -1.82 13.15 12.02
C ILE A 21 -1.93 13.45 13.52
N VAL A 22 -1.34 14.54 13.98
CA VAL A 22 -1.37 14.94 15.39
C VAL A 22 -2.80 15.21 15.84
N GLY A 23 -3.60 15.91 15.05
CA GLY A 23 -5.00 16.19 15.34
C GLY A 23 -5.82 14.91 15.52
N ILE A 24 -5.78 14.05 14.50
CA ILE A 24 -6.50 12.76 14.52
C ILE A 24 -6.02 11.91 15.70
N ASN A 25 -4.71 11.79 15.92
CA ASN A 25 -4.16 10.96 16.99
C ASN A 25 -4.53 11.46 18.38
N LYS A 26 -4.57 12.78 18.58
CA LYS A 26 -5.04 13.38 19.84
C LYS A 26 -6.51 13.08 20.09
N GLU A 27 -7.34 13.20 19.05
CA GLU A 27 -8.78 12.99 19.14
C GLU A 27 -9.12 11.54 19.54
N ILE A 28 -8.41 10.56 18.97
CA ILE A 28 -8.62 9.14 19.27
C ILE A 28 -7.74 8.62 20.43
N GLY A 29 -6.93 9.47 21.05
CA GLY A 29 -6.10 9.12 22.20
C GLY A 29 -4.91 8.20 21.92
N ILE A 30 -4.39 8.17 20.68
CA ILE A 30 -3.20 7.36 20.33
C ILE A 30 -1.92 8.17 20.24
N LYS A 31 -0.78 7.49 20.37
CA LYS A 31 0.56 8.06 20.15
C LYS A 31 1.08 7.66 18.78
N PRO A 32 1.92 8.48 18.13
CA PRO A 32 2.42 9.78 18.58
C PRO A 32 1.44 10.93 18.32
N SER A 33 1.31 11.84 19.30
CA SER A 33 0.35 12.96 19.30
C SER A 33 1.03 14.33 19.43
N ASN A 34 2.33 14.42 19.14
CA ASN A 34 3.08 15.66 19.17
C ASN A 34 4.29 15.63 18.22
N ASP A 35 4.74 16.82 17.79
CA ASP A 35 5.83 17.03 16.85
C ASP A 35 7.14 16.35 17.27
N SER A 36 7.49 16.39 18.57
CA SER A 36 8.76 15.80 19.02
C SER A 36 8.75 14.27 18.93
N SER A 37 7.61 13.63 19.21
CA SER A 37 7.46 12.18 19.12
C SER A 37 7.50 11.73 17.67
N ILE A 38 6.80 12.44 16.77
CA ILE A 38 6.84 12.16 15.33
C ILE A 38 8.24 12.40 14.78
N GLY A 39 8.88 13.52 15.12
CA GLY A 39 10.23 13.86 14.69
C GLY A 39 11.26 12.80 15.06
N LYS A 40 11.15 12.21 16.27
CA LYS A 40 12.02 11.11 16.70
C LYS A 40 11.83 9.84 15.87
N LEU A 41 10.62 9.55 15.40
CA LEU A 41 10.32 8.38 14.57
C LEU A 41 10.85 8.55 13.15
N ILE A 42 10.53 9.68 12.52
CA ILE A 42 10.81 9.88 11.09
C ILE A 42 12.26 10.35 10.83
N TYR A 43 12.91 10.98 11.82
CA TYR A 43 14.25 11.51 11.69
C TYR A 43 15.01 11.48 13.03
N PRO A 44 15.46 10.29 13.49
CA PRO A 44 16.01 10.10 14.83
C PRO A 44 17.21 10.99 15.18
N SER A 45 18.01 11.38 14.17
CA SER A 45 19.19 12.25 14.33
C SER A 45 18.84 13.69 14.74
N ASN A 46 17.60 14.13 14.49
CA ASN A 46 17.12 15.44 14.94
C ASN A 46 15.61 15.40 15.19
N ARG A 47 15.23 15.12 16.45
CA ARG A 47 13.81 15.13 16.89
C ARG A 47 13.10 16.47 16.67
N SER A 48 13.85 17.57 16.58
CA SER A 48 13.32 18.92 16.40
C SER A 48 13.21 19.31 14.92
N ILE A 49 13.34 18.36 14.00
CA ILE A 49 13.25 18.63 12.56
C ILE A 49 11.91 19.28 12.18
N ILE A 50 10.80 18.82 12.77
CA ILE A 50 9.47 19.34 12.47
C ILE A 50 9.36 20.82 12.88
N SER A 51 9.82 21.16 14.08
CA SER A 51 9.88 22.55 14.55
C SER A 51 10.79 23.41 13.67
N SER A 52 11.92 22.84 13.21
CA SER A 52 12.85 23.54 12.32
C SER A 52 12.20 23.88 10.98
N VAL A 53 11.45 22.95 10.41
CA VAL A 53 10.70 23.13 9.14
C VAL A 53 9.54 24.09 9.32
N ARG A 54 8.78 23.97 10.43
CA ARG A 54 7.69 24.90 10.77
C ARG A 54 8.18 26.34 10.92
N GLY A 55 9.34 26.51 11.56
CA GLY A 55 10.02 27.80 11.70
C GLY A 55 10.76 28.27 10.44
N LYS A 56 10.64 27.55 9.31
CA LYS A 56 11.32 27.83 8.04
C LYS A 56 12.85 27.96 8.14
N SER A 57 13.43 27.38 9.19
CA SER A 57 14.88 27.40 9.42
C SER A 57 15.61 26.33 8.63
N LYS A 58 14.92 25.24 8.27
CA LYS A 58 15.45 24.12 7.48
C LYS A 58 14.36 23.56 6.57
N HIS A 59 14.74 23.05 5.40
CA HIS A 59 13.85 22.22 4.57
C HIS A 59 13.80 20.79 5.09
N ILE A 60 12.68 20.10 4.88
CA ILE A 60 12.53 18.70 5.28
C ILE A 60 13.43 17.80 4.42
N PRO A 61 14.28 16.94 5.03
CA PRO A 61 15.01 15.95 4.27
C PRO A 61 14.06 14.94 3.62
N HIS A 62 14.34 14.54 2.38
CA HIS A 62 13.53 13.57 1.66
C HIS A 62 13.41 12.23 2.41
N THR A 63 14.45 11.83 3.16
CA THR A 63 14.42 10.63 4.02
C THR A 63 13.35 10.72 5.11
N ALA A 64 13.12 11.90 5.68
CA ALA A 64 12.08 12.10 6.69
C ALA A 64 10.67 12.01 6.08
N LEU A 65 10.47 12.45 4.83
CA LEU A 65 9.22 12.27 4.10
C LEU A 65 8.91 10.78 3.87
N ILE A 66 9.91 10.02 3.39
CA ILE A 66 9.78 8.58 3.18
C ILE A 66 9.42 7.87 4.48
N ASN A 67 10.09 8.20 5.57
CA ASN A 67 9.84 7.57 6.86
C ASN A 67 8.45 7.94 7.41
N LEU A 68 8.02 9.19 7.25
CA LEU A 68 6.65 9.60 7.60
C LEU A 68 5.61 8.80 6.80
N ALA A 69 5.80 8.68 5.49
CA ALA A 69 4.88 7.93 4.64
C ALA A 69 4.81 6.45 5.01
N LYS A 70 5.94 5.83 5.33
CA LYS A 70 5.98 4.43 5.79
C LYS A 70 5.29 4.24 7.14
N GLU A 71 5.63 5.08 8.12
CA GLU A 71 5.14 4.95 9.50
C GLU A 71 3.61 5.15 9.59
N PHE A 72 3.08 6.10 8.82
CA PHE A 72 1.67 6.48 8.86
C PHE A 72 0.88 5.99 7.63
N ASN A 73 1.48 5.11 6.82
CA ASN A 73 0.90 4.55 5.59
C ASN A 73 0.28 5.62 4.66
N LEU A 74 1.05 6.67 4.36
CA LEU A 74 0.64 7.78 3.50
C LEU A 74 1.11 7.57 2.06
N ASP A 75 0.34 8.06 1.08
CA ASP A 75 0.82 8.16 -0.29
C ASP A 75 1.83 9.30 -0.43
N MET A 76 3.07 8.97 -0.83
CA MET A 76 4.15 9.93 -1.07
C MET A 76 3.81 10.95 -2.17
N ASN A 77 2.92 10.61 -3.11
CA ASN A 77 2.49 11.53 -4.17
C ASN A 77 1.84 12.79 -3.62
N TYR A 78 1.23 12.72 -2.43
CA TYR A 78 0.64 13.87 -1.74
C TYR A 78 1.63 15.04 -1.67
N PHE A 79 2.90 14.79 -1.36
CA PHE A 79 3.90 15.86 -1.18
C PHE A 79 4.29 16.57 -2.49
N TYR A 80 4.11 15.93 -3.65
CA TYR A 80 4.59 16.43 -4.94
C TYR A 80 3.49 16.96 -5.86
N TYR A 81 2.26 16.45 -5.75
CA TYR A 81 1.17 16.80 -6.67
C TYR A 81 0.06 17.60 -5.98
N ASP A 82 -0.29 18.74 -6.55
CA ASP A 82 -1.39 19.58 -6.07
C ASP A 82 -2.75 18.88 -6.31
N GLY A 83 -3.71 19.10 -5.39
CA GLY A 83 -5.06 18.53 -5.47
C GLY A 83 -5.26 17.13 -4.86
N LEU A 84 -4.19 16.48 -4.39
CA LEU A 84 -4.31 15.24 -3.63
C LEU A 84 -4.64 15.53 -2.16
N GLU A 85 -5.66 14.85 -1.64
CA GLU A 85 -5.98 14.89 -0.22
C GLU A 85 -5.11 13.91 0.57
N LEU A 86 -4.73 14.30 1.79
CA LEU A 86 -4.01 13.39 2.68
C LEU A 86 -4.98 12.33 3.22
N ASN A 87 -4.82 11.10 2.77
CA ASN A 87 -5.53 9.95 3.32
C ASN A 87 -4.71 9.34 4.48
N TYR A 88 -5.07 9.70 5.71
CA TYR A 88 -4.49 9.13 6.92
C TYR A 88 -5.59 8.41 7.72
N ALA A 89 -5.42 7.11 7.91
CA ALA A 89 -6.27 6.27 8.74
C ALA A 89 -5.40 5.59 9.81
N PRO A 90 -5.48 6.02 11.08
CA PRO A 90 -4.68 5.43 12.15
C PRO A 90 -5.07 3.97 12.39
N ASN A 91 -4.07 3.11 12.61
CA ASN A 91 -4.32 1.72 13.00
C ASN A 91 -4.76 1.66 14.47
N THR A 92 -6.06 1.56 14.71
CA THR A 92 -6.67 1.54 16.05
C THR A 92 -6.56 0.20 16.77
N SER A 93 -5.92 -0.80 16.16
CA SER A 93 -5.78 -2.15 16.75
C SER A 93 -4.93 -2.17 18.04
N GLU A 94 -4.18 -1.09 18.32
CA GLU A 94 -3.26 -0.96 19.45
C GLU A 94 -3.69 0.10 20.49
N VAL A 95 -4.94 0.58 20.45
CA VAL A 95 -5.44 1.53 21.47
C VAL A 95 -5.61 0.79 22.79
N ASN A 96 -4.54 0.73 23.59
CA ASN A 96 -4.66 0.59 25.03
C ASN A 96 -5.41 1.82 25.54
N ILE A 97 -6.73 1.70 25.63
CA ILE A 97 -7.56 2.59 26.43
C ILE A 97 -6.99 2.49 27.84
N SER A 98 -6.11 3.42 28.20
CA SER A 98 -5.65 3.60 29.56
C SER A 98 -6.82 4.22 30.32
N ALA A 99 -7.78 3.37 30.66
CA ALA A 99 -8.71 3.64 31.73
C ALA A 99 -7.84 3.87 32.97
N GLU A 100 -7.84 5.11 33.45
CA GLU A 100 -7.22 5.46 34.72
C GLU A 100 -7.68 4.45 35.78
N ARG A 101 -6.70 3.88 36.50
CA ARG A 101 -6.84 2.90 37.59
C ARG A 101 -7.16 1.46 37.15
N ASN A 102 -6.16 0.80 36.55
CA ASN A 102 -5.62 -0.47 37.05
C ASN A 102 -4.44 -0.87 36.15
N ALA A 103 -3.23 -0.84 36.71
CA ALA A 103 -2.00 -1.08 35.96
C ALA A 103 -1.95 -2.52 35.42
N VAL A 104 -1.97 -2.68 34.10
CA VAL A 104 -1.54 -3.90 33.43
C VAL A 104 -0.09 -3.68 32.99
N VAL A 105 0.85 -4.25 33.74
CA VAL A 105 2.27 -4.28 33.35
C VAL A 105 2.45 -5.47 32.42
N ASN A 106 2.69 -5.21 31.14
CA ASN A 106 2.97 -6.24 30.14
C ASN A 106 4.45 -6.64 30.24
N ASN A 107 4.73 -7.80 30.83
CA ASN A 107 6.09 -8.31 30.97
C ASN A 107 6.35 -9.40 29.91
N GLY A 108 6.56 -8.97 28.67
CA GLY A 108 7.44 -9.61 27.67
C GLY A 108 7.23 -11.05 27.21
N ASN A 109 6.30 -11.83 27.75
CA ASN A 109 6.01 -13.18 27.29
C ASN A 109 4.49 -13.37 27.22
N ASN A 110 3.98 -13.91 26.12
CA ASN A 110 2.57 -14.13 25.79
C ASN A 110 1.82 -15.05 26.78
N ASN A 111 1.72 -14.64 28.04
CA ASN A 111 0.87 -15.23 29.05
C ASN A 111 0.19 -14.09 29.80
N THR A 112 -1.04 -13.77 29.40
CA THR A 112 -1.94 -12.94 30.18
C THR A 112 -2.39 -13.74 31.41
N VAL A 113 -1.75 -13.50 32.56
CA VAL A 113 -2.21 -14.03 33.84
C VAL A 113 -3.36 -13.14 34.32
N PHE A 114 -4.59 -13.66 34.22
CA PHE A 114 -5.77 -13.02 34.78
C PHE A 114 -5.90 -13.44 36.26
N ASN A 115 -5.54 -12.55 37.19
CA ASN A 115 -5.92 -12.71 38.59
C ASN A 115 -7.40 -12.38 38.74
N ALA A 116 -8.26 -13.40 38.63
CA ALA A 116 -9.66 -13.28 39.01
C ALA A 116 -9.76 -13.21 40.55
N GLY A 117 -10.26 -12.10 41.07
CA GLY A 117 -10.68 -12.01 42.48
C GLY A 117 -11.72 -13.10 42.79
N LYS A 118 -11.66 -13.64 44.01
CA LYS A 118 -12.47 -14.72 44.63
C LYS A 118 -13.82 -15.07 43.96
N GLY A 119 -13.79 -15.68 42.79
CA GLY A 119 -14.95 -16.20 42.08
C GLY A 119 -14.52 -17.37 41.21
N ASN A 120 -15.20 -18.51 41.36
CA ASN A 120 -14.86 -19.72 40.62
C ASN A 120 -15.22 -19.57 39.14
N ILE A 121 -14.22 -19.63 38.25
CA ILE A 121 -14.39 -19.65 36.80
C ILE A 121 -14.91 -21.04 36.39
N LYS A 122 -16.12 -21.11 35.82
CA LYS A 122 -16.61 -22.36 35.18
C LYS A 122 -15.80 -22.63 33.91
N GLY A 123 -15.27 -23.85 33.80
CA GLY A 123 -14.30 -24.24 32.78
C GLY A 123 -14.78 -24.07 31.33
N ILE A 124 -13.89 -23.57 30.48
CA ILE A 124 -14.06 -23.50 29.04
C ILE A 124 -13.51 -24.82 28.45
N ASN A 125 -14.39 -25.62 27.86
CA ASN A 125 -14.01 -26.82 27.11
C ASN A 125 -13.14 -26.43 25.91
N THR A 126 -11.97 -27.04 25.83
CA THR A 126 -10.98 -26.87 24.77
C THR A 126 -11.43 -27.52 23.46
N ALA A 127 -11.64 -26.72 22.41
CA ALA A 127 -11.84 -27.21 21.05
C ALA A 127 -10.63 -26.87 20.16
N LYS A 128 -9.98 -27.94 19.72
CA LYS A 128 -8.99 -28.15 18.64
C LYS A 128 -8.39 -26.94 17.90
N LYS A 129 -7.06 -26.90 18.03
CA LYS A 129 -6.02 -26.27 17.22
C LYS A 129 -6.19 -26.54 15.71
N GLY A 130 -6.41 -25.48 14.92
CA GLY A 130 -6.31 -25.50 13.46
C GLY A 130 -7.05 -24.35 12.76
N SER A 131 -6.35 -23.26 12.44
CA SER A 131 -6.72 -22.29 11.39
C SER A 131 -8.08 -21.53 11.48
N SER A 132 -8.59 -21.19 12.66
CA SER A 132 -9.83 -20.40 12.82
C SER A 132 -9.71 -19.10 13.64
N ASN A 133 -8.49 -18.71 14.05
CA ASN A 133 -8.31 -17.70 15.10
C ASN A 133 -8.77 -16.27 14.73
N SER A 134 -8.91 -15.90 13.46
CA SER A 134 -9.34 -14.53 13.09
C SER A 134 -10.86 -14.36 13.09
N VAL A 135 -11.62 -15.32 12.54
CA VAL A 135 -13.08 -15.24 12.46
C VAL A 135 -13.70 -15.35 13.85
N MET A 136 -13.22 -16.30 14.67
CA MET A 136 -13.69 -16.44 16.05
C MET A 136 -13.35 -15.21 16.91
N ALA A 137 -12.25 -14.50 16.63
CA ALA A 137 -11.91 -13.26 17.33
C ALA A 137 -12.88 -12.13 16.99
N VAL A 138 -13.26 -11.98 15.72
CA VAL A 138 -14.21 -10.96 15.27
C VAL A 138 -15.62 -11.24 15.81
N ASP A 139 -16.09 -12.49 15.73
CA ASP A 139 -17.40 -12.86 16.29
C ASP A 139 -17.45 -12.64 17.81
N THR A 140 -16.36 -12.97 18.51
CA THR A 140 -16.22 -12.72 19.95
C THR A 140 -16.18 -11.22 20.24
N MET A 141 -15.51 -10.41 19.43
CA MET A 141 -15.49 -8.94 19.57
C MET A 141 -16.86 -8.33 19.31
N ILE A 142 -17.58 -8.79 18.28
CA ILE A 142 -18.94 -8.37 17.96
C ILE A 142 -19.88 -8.70 19.12
N ASN A 143 -19.80 -9.91 19.67
CA ASN A 143 -20.61 -10.31 20.82
C ASN A 143 -20.26 -9.53 22.09
N ASN A 144 -18.98 -9.25 22.32
CA ASN A 144 -18.52 -8.42 23.45
C ASN A 144 -18.90 -6.95 23.32
N PHE A 145 -19.06 -6.46 22.09
CA PHE A 145 -19.52 -5.10 21.81
C PHE A 145 -21.04 -5.00 21.96
N THR A 146 -21.80 -5.91 21.35
CA THR A 146 -23.27 -5.92 21.37
C THR A 146 -23.85 -6.21 22.76
N SER A 147 -23.16 -7.00 23.58
CA SER A 147 -23.54 -7.23 25.00
C SER A 147 -23.46 -5.98 25.89
N LYS A 148 -22.82 -4.90 25.41
CA LYS A 148 -22.75 -3.60 26.10
C LYS A 148 -23.77 -2.59 25.56
N LEU A 149 -24.55 -2.95 24.55
CA LEU A 149 -25.55 -2.10 23.92
C LEU A 149 -26.96 -2.50 24.38
N ASP A 150 -27.89 -1.53 24.39
CA ASP A 150 -29.30 -1.85 24.53
C ASP A 150 -29.78 -2.64 23.30
N LYS A 151 -30.78 -3.49 23.51
CA LYS A 151 -31.28 -4.45 22.52
C LYS A 151 -31.63 -3.80 21.17
N GLU A 152 -32.27 -2.63 21.18
CA GLU A 152 -32.63 -1.91 19.95
C GLU A 152 -31.39 -1.43 19.14
N TYR A 153 -30.33 -0.98 19.82
CA TYR A 153 -29.10 -0.56 19.15
C TYR A 153 -28.27 -1.76 18.67
N ALA A 154 -28.30 -2.87 19.41
CA ALA A 154 -27.70 -4.13 18.96
C ALA A 154 -28.38 -4.65 17.67
N ASP A 155 -29.72 -4.57 17.59
CA ASP A 155 -30.47 -4.98 16.40
C ASP A 155 -30.13 -4.09 15.19
N GLN A 156 -30.06 -2.77 15.37
CA GLN A 156 -29.62 -1.84 14.32
C GLN A 156 -28.19 -2.11 13.86
N PHE A 157 -27.29 -2.44 14.79
CA PHE A 157 -25.91 -2.79 14.50
C PHE A 157 -25.81 -4.04 13.60
N PHE A 158 -26.59 -5.10 13.89
CA PHE A 158 -26.62 -6.29 13.05
C PHE A 158 -27.21 -6.03 11.65
N VAL A 159 -28.21 -5.14 11.54
CA VAL A 159 -28.74 -4.72 10.23
C VAL A 159 -27.67 -4.00 9.40
N ILE A 160 -26.87 -3.13 10.01
CA ILE A 160 -25.77 -2.43 9.33
C ILE A 160 -24.69 -3.45 8.90
N LEU A 161 -24.31 -4.37 9.78
CA LEU A 161 -23.35 -5.42 9.45
C LEU A 161 -23.81 -6.28 8.27
N HIS A 162 -25.09 -6.66 8.24
CA HIS A 162 -25.63 -7.44 7.14
C HIS A 162 -25.54 -6.67 5.81
N LYS A 163 -25.90 -5.38 5.80
CA LYS A 163 -25.79 -4.54 4.59
C LYS A 163 -24.35 -4.41 4.11
N ILE A 164 -23.40 -4.18 5.02
CA ILE A 164 -21.97 -4.13 4.69
C ILE A 164 -21.52 -5.45 4.07
N HIS A 165 -21.94 -6.58 4.62
CA HIS A 165 -21.58 -7.90 4.12
C HIS A 165 -22.15 -8.15 2.71
N GLU A 166 -23.40 -7.78 2.48
CA GLU A 166 -24.07 -7.90 1.18
C GLU A 166 -23.39 -7.03 0.11
N GLU A 167 -23.09 -5.77 0.43
CA GLU A 167 -22.37 -4.86 -0.46
C GLU A 167 -20.97 -5.38 -0.80
N ASN A 168 -20.22 -5.83 0.20
CA ASN A 168 -18.88 -6.39 0.00
C ASN A 168 -18.92 -7.62 -0.91
N ASN A 169 -19.86 -8.54 -0.70
CA ASN A 169 -20.00 -9.73 -1.54
C ASN A 169 -20.36 -9.35 -2.99
N LYS A 170 -21.18 -8.33 -3.20
CA LYS A 170 -21.51 -7.82 -4.54
C LYS A 170 -20.29 -7.19 -5.22
N VAL A 171 -19.51 -6.39 -4.50
CA VAL A 171 -18.27 -5.78 -5.02
C VAL A 171 -17.24 -6.86 -5.36
N LEU A 172 -17.04 -7.84 -4.48
CA LEU A 172 -16.15 -8.97 -4.71
C LEU A 172 -16.55 -9.76 -5.96
N GLY A 173 -17.83 -10.11 -6.10
CA GLY A 173 -18.31 -10.80 -7.31
C GLY A 173 -18.13 -9.98 -8.58
N GLY A 174 -18.25 -8.64 -8.51
CA GLY A 174 -17.96 -7.75 -9.63
C GLY A 174 -16.47 -7.75 -10.02
N LEU A 175 -15.58 -7.69 -9.02
CA LEU A 175 -14.14 -7.75 -9.22
C LEU A 175 -13.69 -9.09 -9.81
N GLU A 176 -14.23 -10.20 -9.31
CA GLU A 176 -13.93 -11.54 -9.85
C GLU A 176 -14.31 -11.65 -11.33
N ARG A 177 -15.48 -11.15 -11.72
CA ARG A 177 -15.91 -11.12 -13.13
C ARG A 177 -14.97 -10.29 -13.99
N LEU A 178 -14.61 -9.10 -13.54
CA LEU A 178 -13.70 -8.21 -14.29
C LEU A 178 -12.31 -8.84 -14.44
N LEU A 179 -11.83 -9.54 -13.42
CA LEU A 179 -10.56 -10.24 -13.44
C LEU A 179 -10.57 -11.39 -14.45
N ILE A 180 -11.64 -12.19 -14.49
CA ILE A 180 -11.84 -13.26 -15.48
C ILE A 180 -11.87 -12.68 -16.90
N GLU A 181 -12.62 -11.61 -17.12
CA GLU A 181 -12.74 -10.96 -18.43
C GLU A 181 -11.38 -10.43 -18.91
N LYS A 182 -10.66 -9.69 -18.06
CA LYS A 182 -9.34 -9.14 -18.39
C LYS A 182 -8.30 -10.23 -18.64
N THR A 183 -8.34 -11.31 -17.86
CA THR A 183 -7.46 -12.46 -18.07
C THR A 183 -7.73 -13.13 -19.42
N THR A 184 -9.00 -13.20 -19.84
CA THR A 184 -9.40 -13.76 -21.14
C THR A 184 -8.94 -12.87 -22.30
N GLN A 185 -9.13 -11.55 -22.19
CA GLN A 185 -8.64 -10.57 -23.17
C GLN A 185 -7.11 -10.67 -23.31
N MET A 186 -6.39 -10.74 -22.19
CA MET A 186 -4.93 -10.83 -22.20
C MET A 186 -4.41 -12.11 -22.85
N LYS A 187 -5.11 -13.24 -22.66
CA LYS A 187 -4.78 -14.50 -23.37
C LYS A 187 -5.02 -14.41 -24.87
N ALA A 188 -6.09 -13.74 -25.31
CA ALA A 188 -6.37 -13.53 -26.73
C ALA A 188 -5.27 -12.66 -27.39
N ILE A 189 -4.93 -11.53 -26.77
CA ILE A 189 -3.86 -10.64 -27.24
C ILE A 189 -2.51 -11.37 -27.29
N ALA A 190 -2.19 -12.18 -26.27
CA ALA A 190 -0.97 -12.96 -26.25
C ALA A 190 -0.90 -14.00 -27.39
N ALA A 191 -2.04 -14.58 -27.78
CA ALA A 191 -2.10 -15.51 -28.91
C ALA A 191 -1.93 -14.78 -30.24
N GLU A 192 -2.57 -13.63 -30.42
CA GLU A 192 -2.43 -12.76 -31.60
C GLU A 192 -0.97 -12.32 -31.80
N HIS A 193 -0.35 -11.73 -30.77
CA HIS A 193 1.06 -11.32 -30.84
C HIS A 193 2.01 -12.49 -31.14
N LYS A 194 1.70 -13.70 -30.67
CA LYS A 194 2.51 -14.88 -30.98
C LYS A 194 2.46 -15.22 -32.47
N GLU A 195 1.30 -15.04 -33.12
CA GLU A 195 1.17 -15.27 -34.56
C GLU A 195 1.84 -14.16 -35.36
N ASP A 196 1.64 -12.89 -34.98
CA ASP A 196 2.28 -11.74 -35.64
C ASP A 196 3.81 -11.85 -35.59
N THR A 197 4.37 -12.20 -34.42
CA THR A 197 5.82 -12.37 -34.27
C THR A 197 6.37 -13.55 -35.08
N LYS A 198 5.56 -14.58 -35.34
CA LYS A 198 5.93 -15.67 -36.23
C LYS A 198 5.92 -15.22 -37.69
N SER A 199 4.86 -14.53 -38.12
CA SER A 199 4.75 -13.97 -39.47
C SER A 199 5.88 -12.98 -39.77
N LEU A 200 6.18 -12.05 -38.87
CA LEU A 200 7.29 -11.10 -39.01
C LEU A 200 8.66 -11.80 -39.13
N ARG A 201 8.86 -12.91 -38.41
CA ARG A 201 10.10 -13.70 -38.53
C ARG A 201 10.22 -14.37 -39.90
N GLU A 202 9.12 -14.85 -40.46
CA GLU A 202 9.10 -15.44 -41.80
C GLU A 202 9.37 -14.37 -42.86
N GLU A 203 8.71 -13.21 -42.79
CA GLU A 203 8.97 -12.08 -43.69
C GLU A 203 10.42 -11.58 -43.62
N LEU A 204 10.98 -11.46 -42.41
CA LEU A 204 12.37 -11.06 -42.22
C LEU A 204 13.34 -12.08 -42.83
N LYS A 205 13.05 -13.37 -42.69
CA LYS A 205 13.84 -14.44 -43.31
C LYS A 205 13.82 -14.31 -44.83
N GLU A 206 12.66 -14.14 -45.44
CA GLU A 206 12.54 -13.95 -46.88
C GLU A 206 13.23 -12.68 -47.39
N ALA A 207 13.11 -11.57 -46.65
CA ALA A 207 13.77 -10.32 -46.99
C ALA A 207 15.29 -10.47 -46.95
N ASN A 208 15.83 -11.17 -45.95
CA ASN A 208 17.25 -11.48 -45.85
C ASN A 208 17.74 -12.38 -46.99
N GLU A 209 16.97 -13.41 -47.36
CA GLU A 209 17.30 -14.27 -48.50
C GLU A 209 17.32 -13.48 -49.82
N ARG A 210 16.38 -12.56 -50.02
CA ARG A 210 16.34 -11.66 -51.17
C ARG A 210 17.54 -10.70 -51.19
N ALA A 211 17.88 -10.10 -50.05
CA ALA A 211 19.02 -9.20 -49.92
C ALA A 211 20.35 -9.92 -50.22
N PHE A 212 20.51 -11.15 -49.72
CA PHE A 212 21.69 -11.97 -49.99
C PHE A 212 21.85 -12.29 -51.48
N LYS A 213 20.76 -12.73 -52.14
CA LYS A 213 20.76 -12.99 -53.59
C LYS A 213 21.08 -11.73 -54.41
N ALA A 214 20.54 -10.58 -54.01
CA ALA A 214 20.85 -9.31 -54.66
C ALA A 214 22.34 -8.96 -54.52
N GLN A 215 22.89 -9.10 -53.31
CA GLN A 215 24.31 -8.87 -53.04
C GLN A 215 25.24 -9.81 -53.83
N GLU A 216 24.88 -11.09 -53.95
CA GLU A 216 25.63 -12.04 -54.79
C GLU A 216 25.59 -11.62 -56.25
N SER A 217 24.41 -11.25 -56.78
CA SER A 217 24.26 -10.81 -58.17
C SER A 217 25.07 -9.54 -58.46
N GLU A 218 25.10 -8.59 -57.53
CA GLU A 218 25.90 -7.36 -57.66
C GLU A 218 27.40 -7.69 -57.68
N ASN A 219 27.85 -8.57 -56.79
CA ASN A 219 29.23 -9.05 -56.77
C ASN A 219 29.63 -9.75 -58.07
N GLU A 220 28.75 -10.57 -58.65
CA GLU A 220 29.01 -11.21 -59.94
C GLU A 220 29.13 -10.19 -61.08
N ILE A 221 28.25 -9.19 -61.11
CA ILE A 221 28.29 -8.10 -62.10
C ILE A 221 29.60 -7.32 -61.96
N LEU A 222 30.01 -6.98 -60.73
CA LEU A 222 31.28 -6.29 -60.46
C LEU A 222 32.48 -7.12 -60.93
N LYS A 223 32.51 -8.42 -60.65
CA LYS A 223 33.57 -9.33 -61.12
C LYS A 223 33.65 -9.33 -62.66
N LYS A 224 32.50 -9.42 -63.35
CA LYS A 224 32.45 -9.35 -64.82
C LYS A 224 33.03 -8.02 -65.32
N TYR A 225 32.58 -6.89 -64.79
CA TYR A 225 33.12 -5.56 -65.12
C TYR A 225 34.64 -5.47 -64.93
N PHE A 226 35.17 -5.92 -63.79
CA PHE A 226 36.61 -5.90 -63.53
C PHE A 226 37.40 -6.80 -64.51
N SER A 227 36.83 -7.93 -64.92
CA SER A 227 37.47 -8.83 -65.88
C SER A 227 37.49 -8.30 -67.31
N GLU A 228 36.45 -7.56 -67.71
CA GLU A 228 36.42 -6.86 -69.00
C GLU A 228 37.38 -5.68 -69.02
N PHE A 229 37.48 -4.95 -67.91
CA PHE A 229 38.41 -3.83 -67.77
C PHE A 229 39.89 -4.25 -67.82
N LYS A 230 40.23 -5.47 -67.39
CA LYS A 230 41.60 -6.02 -67.47
C LYS A 230 41.95 -6.59 -68.85
N ARG A 231 40.98 -6.74 -69.76
CA ARG A 231 41.19 -7.28 -71.12
C ARG A 231 41.43 -6.19 -72.17
N ASN A 232 41.13 -4.94 -71.85
CA ASN A 232 41.50 -3.75 -72.62
C ASN A 232 42.78 -3.14 -72.07
#